data_AF-A0A4R5M958-F1
#
_entry.id   AF-A0A4R5M958-F1
#
_cell.length_a   1.000
_cell.length_b   1.000
_cell.length_c   1.000
_cell.angle_alpha   90.00
_cell.angle_beta   90.00
_cell.angle_gamma   90.00
#
_symmetry.space_group_name_H-M   'P 1'
#
loop_
_entity.id
_entity.type
_entity.pdbx_description
1 polymer ?
#
loop_
_entity_poly.entity_id
_entity_poly.type
_entity_poly.pdbx_seq_one_letter_code
_entity_poly.pdbx_strand_id
1 'polypeptide(L)'
;MTSADDKETKFRDLVNRVTACEKCSRMTGSARVLGPGCGPLDAPLMFVGEAPGRLGADGSHLPFHGDKSGHNFESLIEQVGISRYEVFVTNAVLCNPKDERGNNATPTPVEIANCASFLRETIELVDPSLVVTLGAVALKACGLLQAHALSLREHVRTNNAWLRRSLIPVYHPGQRAMVHRSFANQLSDYQFVAETLRRRKRQRKRPVSGKPRADAAKLGHVARRILESKPEGLSYFALHKLCFLAELASLEATGERLTNAYVVRQKDGPYFVDLHLAKLPQLVPGVMVRPVGSKVMLGLANQVDFLSKEPTQTLSAHDEAAVKAVVAKYGDMRDEELKRVVYLSKYMRALLRKEKSNGANFYNAAVLPFVMKDSR
;
A
#
# COMPACT_ATOMS: atom_id res chain seq x y z
N MET A 1 -1.72 11.24 -21.01
CA MET A 1 -1.15 10.96 -19.68
C MET A 1 -1.91 11.83 -18.69
N THR A 2 -2.80 11.25 -17.90
CA THR A 2 -3.50 11.95 -16.82
C THR A 2 -2.51 12.21 -15.68
N SER A 3 -2.51 13.41 -15.08
CA SER A 3 -1.63 13.72 -13.94
C SER A 3 -2.05 12.89 -12.71
N ALA A 4 -1.14 12.69 -11.76
CA ALA A 4 -1.45 11.97 -10.53
C ALA A 4 -2.61 12.62 -9.75
N ASP A 5 -2.67 13.96 -9.75
CA ASP A 5 -3.75 14.73 -9.11
C ASP A 5 -5.10 14.54 -9.82
N ASP A 6 -5.10 14.44 -11.15
CA ASP A 6 -6.31 14.14 -11.94
C ASP A 6 -6.81 12.71 -11.66
N LYS A 7 -5.88 11.76 -11.47
CA LYS A 7 -6.21 10.37 -11.14
C LYS A 7 -6.85 10.23 -9.77
N GLU A 8 -6.29 10.89 -8.76
CA GLU A 8 -6.83 10.90 -7.40
C GLU A 8 -8.19 11.60 -7.33
N THR A 9 -8.35 12.72 -8.07
CA THR A 9 -9.62 13.45 -8.17
C THR A 9 -10.70 12.58 -8.79
N LYS A 10 -10.41 11.89 -9.90
CA LYS A 10 -11.34 10.94 -10.53
C LYS A 10 -11.68 9.77 -9.64
N PHE A 11 -10.70 9.24 -8.89
CA PHE A 11 -10.96 8.17 -7.94
C PHE A 11 -11.88 8.64 -6.80
N ARG A 12 -11.70 9.87 -6.31
CA ARG A 12 -12.59 10.46 -5.30
C ARG A 12 -14.02 10.62 -5.81
N ASP A 13 -14.19 11.11 -7.04
CA ASP A 13 -15.50 11.18 -7.69
C ASP A 13 -16.15 9.79 -7.78
N LEU A 14 -15.40 8.78 -8.21
CA LEU A 14 -15.86 7.39 -8.27
C LEU A 14 -16.31 6.88 -6.88
N VAL A 15 -15.53 7.14 -5.84
CA VAL A 15 -15.90 6.77 -4.46
C VAL A 15 -17.18 7.46 -4.01
N ASN A 16 -17.37 8.74 -4.35
CA ASN A 16 -18.59 9.48 -4.03
C ASN A 16 -19.82 8.88 -4.73
N ARG A 17 -19.72 8.56 -6.03
CA ARG A 17 -20.79 7.89 -6.78
C ARG A 17 -21.12 6.50 -6.25
N VAL A 18 -20.11 5.75 -5.82
CA VAL A 18 -20.30 4.44 -5.19
C VAL A 18 -21.01 4.61 -3.84
N THR A 19 -20.62 5.59 -3.04
CA THR A 19 -21.22 5.88 -1.73
C THR A 19 -22.70 6.24 -1.84
N ALA A 20 -23.08 7.03 -2.85
CA ALA A 20 -24.45 7.42 -3.14
C ALA A 20 -25.28 6.33 -3.85
N CYS A 21 -24.71 5.16 -4.14
CA CYS A 21 -25.40 4.13 -4.91
C CYS A 21 -26.46 3.39 -4.07
N GLU A 22 -27.68 3.29 -4.63
CA GLU A 22 -28.83 2.58 -4.04
C GLU A 22 -29.46 1.56 -5.00
N LYS A 23 -28.79 1.21 -6.10
CA LYS A 23 -29.34 0.33 -7.16
C LYS A 23 -29.79 -1.06 -6.68
N CYS A 24 -29.35 -1.51 -5.50
CA CYS A 24 -29.65 -2.84 -4.97
C CYS A 24 -30.34 -2.72 -3.60
N SER A 25 -31.66 -2.86 -3.58
CA SER A 25 -32.52 -2.63 -2.40
C SER A 25 -32.11 -3.42 -1.16
N ARG A 26 -31.74 -4.70 -1.30
CA ARG A 26 -31.34 -5.56 -0.16
C ARG A 26 -29.97 -5.21 0.46
N MET A 27 -29.23 -4.28 -0.14
CA MET A 27 -27.87 -3.90 0.28
C MET A 27 -27.76 -2.43 0.67
N THR A 28 -28.88 -1.70 0.75
CA THR A 28 -28.88 -0.27 1.12
C THR A 28 -28.32 -0.01 2.51
N GLY A 29 -28.50 -0.95 3.44
CA GLY A 29 -27.93 -0.91 4.79
C GLY A 29 -26.50 -1.43 4.92
N SER A 30 -25.82 -1.75 3.82
CA SER A 30 -24.45 -2.25 3.83
C SER A 30 -23.42 -1.17 3.51
N ALA A 31 -22.19 -1.41 3.96
CA ALA A 31 -21.07 -0.54 3.63
C ALA A 31 -20.78 -0.58 2.12
N ARG A 32 -20.36 0.56 1.58
CA ARG A 32 -19.89 0.72 0.21
C ARG A 32 -18.37 0.62 0.22
N VAL A 33 -17.85 -0.56 -0.08
CA VAL A 33 -16.43 -0.91 0.08
C VAL A 33 -15.64 -0.55 -1.17
N LEU A 34 -15.38 0.74 -1.35
CA LEU A 34 -14.40 1.27 -2.28
C LEU A 34 -13.79 2.54 -1.69
N GLY A 35 -12.46 2.63 -1.64
CA GLY A 35 -11.78 3.81 -1.12
C GLY A 35 -10.27 3.63 -1.08
N PRO A 36 -9.52 4.58 -0.47
CA PRO A 36 -8.06 4.53 -0.40
C PRO A 36 -7.51 3.26 0.28
N GLY A 37 -8.28 2.65 1.18
CA GLY A 37 -7.95 1.37 1.82
C GLY A 37 -7.92 0.16 0.88
N CYS A 38 -8.38 0.29 -0.36
CA CYS A 38 -8.27 -0.73 -1.38
C CYS A 38 -6.80 -0.94 -1.81
N GLY A 39 -5.99 0.11 -1.85
CA GLY A 39 -4.58 0.07 -2.26
C GLY A 39 -4.19 1.27 -3.13
N PRO A 40 -2.93 1.34 -3.59
CA PRO A 40 -2.45 2.47 -4.35
C PRO A 40 -3.00 2.48 -5.78
N LEU A 41 -3.27 3.68 -6.32
CA LEU A 41 -3.80 3.83 -7.68
C LEU A 41 -2.79 3.50 -8.79
N ASP A 42 -1.51 3.30 -8.48
CA ASP A 42 -0.48 2.83 -9.41
C ASP A 42 -0.10 1.35 -9.20
N ALA A 43 -0.95 0.59 -8.47
CA ALA A 43 -0.71 -0.82 -8.20
C ALA A 43 -0.54 -1.64 -9.49
N PRO A 44 0.61 -2.33 -9.68
CA PRO A 44 0.83 -3.18 -10.85
C PRO A 44 -0.01 -4.47 -10.84
N LEU A 45 -0.58 -4.82 -9.68
CA LEU A 45 -1.37 -6.01 -9.42
C LEU A 45 -2.67 -5.60 -8.70
N MET A 46 -3.81 -6.05 -9.24
CA MET A 46 -5.11 -5.91 -8.61
C MET A 46 -5.72 -7.28 -8.30
N PHE A 47 -6.32 -7.43 -7.12
CA PHE A 47 -7.20 -8.55 -6.80
C PHE A 47 -8.67 -8.11 -6.81
N VAL A 48 -9.54 -8.94 -7.38
CA VAL A 48 -10.99 -8.72 -7.44
C VAL A 48 -11.70 -9.89 -6.78
N GLY A 49 -12.35 -9.64 -5.65
CA GLY A 49 -13.22 -10.62 -4.98
C GLY A 49 -14.67 -10.57 -5.42
N GLU A 50 -15.50 -11.36 -4.75
CA GLU A 50 -16.93 -11.46 -5.02
C GLU A 50 -17.70 -10.25 -4.46
N ALA A 51 -17.73 -10.14 -3.13
CA ALA A 51 -18.43 -9.09 -2.40
C ALA A 51 -17.87 -8.96 -0.97
N PRO A 52 -18.09 -7.82 -0.28
CA PRO A 52 -17.81 -7.67 1.14
C PRO A 52 -18.48 -8.73 2.02
N GLY A 53 -17.75 -9.28 2.99
CA GLY A 53 -18.32 -10.15 4.02
C GLY A 53 -18.85 -9.37 5.22
N ARG A 54 -19.96 -9.83 5.83
CA ARG A 54 -20.63 -9.21 6.99
C ARG A 54 -19.70 -8.93 8.18
N LEU A 55 -18.84 -9.90 8.52
CA LEU A 55 -17.92 -9.78 9.66
C LEU A 55 -16.57 -9.16 9.28
N GLY A 56 -16.37 -8.86 7.99
CA GLY A 56 -15.13 -8.31 7.47
C GLY A 56 -15.39 -6.92 6.89
N ALA A 57 -15.30 -6.83 5.57
CA ALA A 57 -15.35 -5.57 4.83
C ALA A 57 -16.67 -4.77 5.00
N ASP A 58 -17.80 -5.41 5.33
CA ASP A 58 -19.06 -4.69 5.61
C ASP A 58 -18.97 -3.85 6.90
N GLY A 59 -18.12 -4.24 7.86
CA GLY A 59 -17.87 -3.48 9.09
C GLY A 59 -16.57 -2.69 9.08
N SER A 60 -15.52 -3.21 8.43
CA SER A 60 -14.20 -2.56 8.40
C SER A 60 -14.03 -1.55 7.27
N HIS A 61 -14.91 -1.59 6.26
CA HIS A 61 -14.76 -0.85 5.00
C HIS A 61 -13.48 -1.20 4.22
N LEU A 62 -12.75 -2.25 4.62
CA LEU A 62 -11.51 -2.70 4.00
C LEU A 62 -11.73 -4.07 3.34
N PRO A 63 -11.49 -4.19 2.02
CA PRO A 63 -11.71 -5.45 1.32
C PRO A 63 -10.69 -6.49 1.76
N PHE A 64 -11.17 -7.72 1.96
CA PHE A 64 -10.39 -8.86 2.46
C PHE A 64 -9.66 -8.55 3.78
N HIS A 65 -10.36 -7.94 4.74
CA HIS A 65 -9.83 -7.66 6.07
C HIS A 65 -10.87 -7.94 7.17
N GLY A 66 -10.41 -8.41 8.33
CA GLY A 66 -11.21 -8.59 9.55
C GLY A 66 -11.99 -9.91 9.65
N ASP A 67 -12.27 -10.59 8.53
CA ASP A 67 -12.87 -11.92 8.54
C ASP A 67 -11.87 -13.03 8.20
N LYS A 68 -12.29 -14.29 8.33
CA LYS A 68 -11.42 -15.44 8.04
C LYS A 68 -10.95 -15.48 6.59
N SER A 69 -11.76 -15.02 5.63
CA SER A 69 -11.35 -14.96 4.22
C SER A 69 -10.25 -13.91 4.02
N GLY A 70 -10.36 -12.78 4.71
CA GLY A 70 -9.34 -11.74 4.77
C GLY A 70 -8.03 -12.23 5.37
N HIS A 71 -8.08 -12.88 6.54
CA HIS A 71 -6.87 -13.45 7.16
C HIS A 71 -6.18 -14.48 6.26
N ASN A 72 -6.95 -15.34 5.60
CA ASN A 72 -6.40 -16.30 4.64
C ASN A 72 -5.78 -15.61 3.42
N PHE A 73 -6.46 -14.59 2.88
CA PHE A 73 -5.95 -13.79 1.77
C PHE A 73 -4.62 -13.13 2.12
N GLU A 74 -4.58 -12.43 3.26
CA GLU A 74 -3.37 -11.75 3.77
C GLU A 74 -2.22 -12.75 3.96
N SER A 75 -2.50 -13.93 4.55
CA SER A 75 -1.50 -14.98 4.71
C SER A 75 -0.97 -15.51 3.37
N LEU A 76 -1.85 -15.71 2.38
CA LEU A 76 -1.46 -16.21 1.06
C LEU A 76 -0.55 -15.23 0.32
N ILE A 77 -0.90 -13.93 0.30
CA ILE A 77 -0.07 -12.91 -0.36
C ILE A 77 1.26 -12.70 0.37
N GLU A 78 1.25 -12.74 1.69
CA GLU A 78 2.46 -12.57 2.52
C GLU A 78 3.45 -13.71 2.26
N GLN A 79 2.98 -14.97 2.27
CA GLN A 79 3.83 -16.15 2.06
C GLN A 79 4.50 -16.19 0.67
N VAL A 80 3.92 -15.52 -0.34
CA VAL A 80 4.52 -15.43 -1.69
C VAL A 80 5.30 -14.14 -1.91
N GLY A 81 5.46 -13.32 -0.86
CA GLY A 81 6.22 -12.09 -0.88
C GLY A 81 5.53 -10.96 -1.63
N ILE A 82 4.19 -10.94 -1.66
CA ILE A 82 3.39 -9.83 -2.18
C ILE A 82 2.90 -9.00 -1.00
N SER A 83 3.33 -7.75 -0.94
CA SER A 83 2.87 -6.81 0.08
C SER A 83 1.46 -6.30 -0.24
N ARG A 84 0.57 -6.29 0.77
CA ARG A 84 -0.77 -5.70 0.69
C ARG A 84 -0.76 -4.23 0.24
N TYR A 85 0.35 -3.51 0.50
CA TYR A 85 0.53 -2.09 0.17
C TYR A 85 0.97 -1.85 -1.28
N GLU A 86 1.39 -2.89 -2.00
CA GLU A 86 1.78 -2.80 -3.40
C GLU A 86 0.66 -3.24 -4.35
N VAL A 87 -0.50 -3.61 -3.81
CA VAL A 87 -1.60 -4.18 -4.58
C VAL A 87 -2.90 -3.43 -4.32
N PHE A 88 -3.74 -3.36 -5.35
CA PHE A 88 -5.10 -2.87 -5.20
C PHE A 88 -6.04 -4.06 -5.00
N VAL A 89 -6.93 -4.01 -4.02
CA VAL A 89 -7.90 -5.08 -3.78
C VAL A 89 -9.28 -4.47 -3.73
N THR A 90 -10.21 -5.05 -4.49
CA THR A 90 -11.60 -4.63 -4.57
C THR A 90 -12.50 -5.85 -4.75
N ASN A 91 -13.80 -5.64 -4.93
CA ASN A 91 -14.79 -6.68 -5.19
C ASN A 91 -15.59 -6.35 -6.46
N ALA A 92 -16.18 -7.39 -7.05
CA ALA A 92 -17.11 -7.25 -8.16
C ALA A 92 -18.40 -6.53 -7.76
N VAL A 93 -18.90 -6.80 -6.56
CA VAL A 93 -19.99 -6.07 -5.91
C VAL A 93 -19.43 -5.35 -4.69
N LEU A 94 -19.74 -4.06 -4.54
CA LEU A 94 -19.12 -3.20 -3.52
C LEU A 94 -19.89 -3.15 -2.19
N CYS A 95 -21.05 -3.80 -2.11
CA CYS A 95 -21.88 -3.91 -0.90
C CYS A 95 -22.04 -5.38 -0.51
N ASN A 96 -22.29 -5.67 0.77
CA ASN A 96 -22.50 -7.04 1.24
C ASN A 96 -23.92 -7.56 0.89
N PRO A 97 -24.07 -8.56 0.01
CA PRO A 97 -25.34 -9.24 -0.23
C PRO A 97 -25.75 -10.07 0.98
N LYS A 98 -26.83 -9.68 1.66
CA LYS A 98 -27.40 -10.43 2.79
C LYS A 98 -28.60 -11.28 2.36
N ASP A 99 -28.72 -12.50 2.89
CA ASP A 99 -29.96 -13.28 2.84
C ASP A 99 -31.00 -12.74 3.84
N GLU A 100 -32.21 -13.29 3.83
CA GLU A 100 -33.31 -12.89 4.74
C GLU A 100 -32.97 -13.06 6.23
N ARG A 101 -31.97 -13.88 6.55
CA ARG A 101 -31.47 -14.12 7.91
C ARG A 101 -30.27 -13.24 8.26
N GLY A 102 -29.86 -12.34 7.36
CA GLY A 102 -28.73 -11.44 7.54
C GLY A 102 -27.35 -12.09 7.32
N ASN A 103 -27.27 -13.30 6.75
CA ASN A 103 -26.00 -13.95 6.43
C ASN A 103 -25.48 -13.56 5.04
N ASN A 104 -24.19 -13.75 4.79
CA ASN A 104 -23.60 -13.53 3.47
C ASN A 104 -24.26 -14.47 2.44
N ALA A 105 -24.74 -13.88 1.35
CA ALA A 105 -25.29 -14.57 0.20
C ALA A 105 -24.41 -14.34 -1.04
N THR A 106 -24.62 -15.10 -2.10
CA THR A 106 -24.00 -14.80 -3.40
C THR A 106 -24.75 -13.65 -4.07
N PRO A 107 -24.07 -12.68 -4.69
CA PRO A 107 -24.74 -11.61 -5.42
C PRO A 107 -25.40 -12.17 -6.69
N THR A 108 -26.57 -11.62 -7.02
CA THR A 108 -27.31 -12.00 -8.22
C THR A 108 -26.65 -11.45 -9.48
N PRO A 109 -26.95 -11.99 -10.68
CA PRO A 109 -26.45 -11.44 -11.93
C PRO A 109 -26.77 -9.95 -12.12
N VAL A 110 -27.95 -9.49 -11.66
CA VAL A 110 -28.36 -8.09 -11.72
C VAL A 110 -27.51 -7.23 -10.80
N GLU A 111 -27.20 -7.70 -9.59
CA GLU A 111 -26.35 -6.96 -8.64
C GLU A 111 -24.90 -6.83 -9.14
N ILE A 112 -24.38 -7.88 -9.78
CA ILE A 112 -23.06 -7.83 -10.43
C ILE A 112 -23.10 -6.83 -11.59
N ALA A 113 -24.14 -6.86 -12.43
CA ALA A 113 -24.28 -5.92 -13.54
C ALA A 113 -24.40 -4.46 -13.05
N ASN A 114 -25.10 -4.22 -11.95
CA ASN A 114 -25.25 -2.89 -11.34
C ASN A 114 -23.90 -2.28 -10.91
N CYS A 115 -22.95 -3.12 -10.47
CA CYS A 115 -21.60 -2.69 -10.05
C CYS A 115 -20.56 -2.75 -11.18
N ALA A 116 -20.86 -3.36 -12.33
CA ALA A 116 -19.89 -3.61 -13.39
C ALA A 116 -19.24 -2.31 -13.93
N SER A 117 -19.99 -1.21 -14.02
CA SER A 117 -19.45 0.09 -14.43
C SER A 117 -18.42 0.64 -13.44
N PHE A 118 -18.67 0.50 -12.13
CA PHE A 118 -17.73 0.92 -11.10
C PHE A 118 -16.47 0.05 -11.10
N LEU A 119 -16.61 -1.26 -11.31
CA LEU A 119 -15.46 -2.15 -11.45
C LEU A 119 -14.61 -1.78 -12.67
N ARG A 120 -15.25 -1.52 -13.82
CA ARG A 120 -14.57 -1.08 -15.05
C ARG A 120 -13.76 0.18 -14.79
N GLU A 121 -14.41 1.19 -14.24
CA GLU A 121 -13.79 2.49 -13.99
C GLU A 121 -12.66 2.38 -12.96
N THR A 122 -12.84 1.58 -11.91
CA THR A 122 -11.77 1.28 -10.93
C THR A 122 -10.55 0.66 -11.62
N ILE A 123 -10.76 -0.31 -12.50
CA ILE A 123 -9.69 -1.00 -13.22
C ILE A 123 -9.00 -0.08 -14.23
N GLU A 124 -9.75 0.76 -14.93
CA GLU A 124 -9.23 1.74 -15.87
C GLU A 124 -8.46 2.86 -15.18
N LEU A 125 -8.94 3.31 -14.02
CA LEU A 125 -8.19 4.23 -13.17
C LEU A 125 -6.91 3.56 -12.71
N VAL A 126 -6.96 2.47 -11.93
CA VAL A 126 -5.74 1.86 -11.37
C VAL A 126 -4.75 1.42 -12.46
N ASP A 127 -5.25 0.97 -13.62
CA ASP A 127 -4.48 0.45 -14.75
C ASP A 127 -3.45 -0.65 -14.34
N PRO A 128 -3.89 -1.71 -13.64
CA PRO A 128 -3.00 -2.77 -13.22
C PRO A 128 -2.52 -3.59 -14.42
N SER A 129 -1.26 -3.99 -14.40
CA SER A 129 -0.70 -4.87 -15.44
C SER A 129 -1.18 -6.32 -15.31
N LEU A 130 -1.62 -6.71 -14.11
CA LEU A 130 -2.10 -8.03 -13.77
C LEU A 130 -3.34 -7.91 -12.87
N VAL A 131 -4.43 -8.57 -13.24
CA VAL A 131 -5.65 -8.71 -12.46
C VAL A 131 -5.82 -10.16 -12.04
N VAL A 132 -6.17 -10.39 -10.77
CA VAL A 132 -6.38 -11.70 -10.20
C VAL A 132 -7.79 -11.78 -9.65
N THR A 133 -8.62 -12.68 -10.17
CA THR A 133 -9.99 -12.86 -9.69
C THR A 133 -10.04 -13.94 -8.63
N LEU A 134 -10.66 -13.64 -7.50
CA LEU A 134 -10.80 -14.53 -6.35
C LEU A 134 -12.18 -15.21 -6.41
N GLY A 135 -12.23 -16.41 -6.98
CA GLY A 135 -13.46 -17.19 -7.14
C GLY A 135 -14.20 -16.97 -8.46
N ALA A 136 -15.23 -17.79 -8.69
CA ALA A 136 -15.94 -17.84 -9.97
C ALA A 136 -16.82 -16.61 -10.22
N VAL A 137 -17.36 -16.00 -9.16
CA VAL A 137 -18.22 -14.81 -9.28
C VAL A 137 -17.42 -13.59 -9.73
N ALA A 138 -16.24 -13.37 -9.15
CA ALA A 138 -15.32 -12.31 -9.59
C ALA A 138 -14.87 -12.50 -11.05
N LEU A 139 -14.60 -13.75 -11.44
CA LEU A 139 -14.26 -14.09 -12.82
C LEU A 139 -15.44 -13.78 -13.77
N LYS A 140 -16.66 -14.19 -13.41
CA LYS A 140 -17.86 -13.89 -14.21
C LYS A 140 -18.11 -12.39 -14.35
N ALA A 141 -17.90 -11.62 -13.28
CA ALA A 141 -18.01 -10.16 -13.32
C ALA A 141 -17.01 -9.54 -14.31
N CYS A 142 -15.76 -10.01 -14.33
CA CYS A 142 -14.77 -9.60 -15.32
C CYS A 142 -15.20 -9.94 -16.76
N GLY A 143 -15.96 -11.01 -16.95
CA GLY A 143 -16.59 -11.37 -18.21
C GLY A 143 -17.63 -10.35 -18.72
N LEU A 144 -18.26 -9.58 -17.83
CA LEU A 144 -19.15 -8.47 -18.20
C LEU A 144 -18.38 -7.24 -18.71
N LEU A 145 -17.11 -7.11 -18.31
CA LEU A 145 -16.24 -6.01 -18.73
C LEU A 145 -15.58 -6.30 -20.09
N GLN A 146 -15.16 -7.54 -20.30
CA GLN A 146 -14.79 -8.07 -21.61
C GLN A 146 -15.08 -9.57 -21.61
N ALA A 147 -15.87 -10.00 -22.59
CA ALA A 147 -16.26 -11.41 -22.74
C ALA A 147 -15.03 -12.31 -22.84
N HIS A 148 -15.08 -13.45 -22.15
CA HIS A 148 -14.07 -14.48 -22.17
C HIS A 148 -14.71 -15.86 -21.89
N ALA A 149 -14.10 -16.93 -22.39
CA ALA A 149 -14.58 -18.30 -22.17
C ALA A 149 -14.00 -18.96 -20.89
N LEU A 150 -13.33 -18.18 -20.03
CA LEU A 150 -12.63 -18.71 -18.86
C LEU A 150 -13.60 -19.27 -17.81
N SER A 151 -13.30 -20.47 -17.33
CA SER A 151 -13.92 -21.12 -16.18
C SER A 151 -12.90 -21.23 -15.04
N LEU A 152 -13.32 -21.05 -13.77
CA LEU A 152 -12.37 -21.09 -12.65
C LEU A 152 -11.65 -22.44 -12.55
N ARG A 153 -12.36 -23.56 -12.75
CA ARG A 153 -11.80 -24.91 -12.58
C ARG A 153 -10.68 -25.19 -13.57
N GLU A 154 -10.89 -24.86 -14.84
CA GLU A 154 -9.94 -25.18 -15.93
C GLU A 154 -8.83 -24.14 -16.05
N HIS A 155 -9.11 -22.89 -15.68
CA HIS A 155 -8.21 -21.76 -15.92
C HIS A 155 -7.51 -21.24 -14.66
N VAL A 156 -7.68 -21.91 -13.53
CA VAL A 156 -6.89 -21.59 -12.33
C VAL A 156 -5.38 -21.72 -12.64
N ARG A 157 -4.59 -20.72 -12.22
CA ARG A 157 -3.15 -20.61 -12.57
C ARG A 157 -2.85 -20.49 -14.07
N THR A 158 -3.76 -19.94 -14.85
CA THR A 158 -3.46 -19.58 -16.26
C THR A 158 -3.32 -18.08 -16.39
N ASN A 159 -2.43 -17.63 -17.29
CA ASN A 159 -2.21 -16.22 -17.58
C ASN A 159 -2.92 -15.86 -18.89
N ASN A 160 -4.06 -15.19 -18.78
CA ASN A 160 -4.95 -14.92 -19.91
C ASN A 160 -4.86 -13.45 -20.34
N ALA A 161 -4.95 -13.18 -21.64
CA ALA A 161 -5.08 -11.81 -22.12
C ALA A 161 -6.50 -11.29 -21.87
N TRP A 162 -6.62 -10.11 -21.26
CA TRP A 162 -7.90 -9.49 -20.95
C TRP A 162 -7.74 -7.98 -20.86
N LEU A 163 -8.51 -7.18 -21.59
CA LEU A 163 -8.47 -5.70 -21.59
C LEU A 163 -7.04 -5.11 -21.65
N ARG A 164 -6.19 -5.67 -22.54
CA ARG A 164 -4.76 -5.31 -22.71
C ARG A 164 -3.87 -5.57 -21.47
N ARG A 165 -4.36 -6.31 -20.48
CA ARG A 165 -3.65 -6.75 -19.28
C ARG A 165 -3.74 -8.27 -19.11
N SER A 166 -3.07 -8.80 -18.09
CA SER A 166 -3.20 -10.22 -17.72
C SER A 166 -4.37 -10.42 -16.76
N LEU A 167 -5.08 -11.54 -16.92
CA LEU A 167 -6.11 -12.02 -15.99
C LEU A 167 -5.77 -13.43 -15.52
N ILE A 168 -5.64 -13.62 -14.21
CA ILE A 168 -5.37 -14.92 -13.58
C ILE A 168 -6.54 -15.28 -12.64
N PRO A 169 -7.29 -16.33 -12.94
CA PRO A 169 -8.26 -16.90 -12.02
C PRO A 169 -7.57 -17.66 -10.87
N VAL A 170 -8.00 -17.41 -9.63
CA VAL A 170 -7.65 -18.22 -8.45
C VAL A 170 -8.89 -18.51 -7.62
N TYR A 171 -8.82 -19.51 -6.74
CA TYR A 171 -9.94 -19.80 -5.85
C TYR A 171 -10.06 -18.73 -4.76
N HIS A 172 -11.28 -18.52 -4.27
CA HIS A 172 -11.53 -17.61 -3.18
C HIS A 172 -10.88 -18.13 -1.88
N PRO A 173 -10.27 -17.28 -1.04
CA PRO A 173 -9.62 -17.70 0.22
C PRO A 173 -10.62 -18.00 1.36
N GLY A 174 -11.89 -18.20 1.05
CA GLY A 174 -12.96 -18.40 2.02
C GLY A 174 -13.19 -19.87 2.36
N GLN A 175 -13.81 -20.14 3.51
CA GLN A 175 -13.98 -21.51 4.03
C GLN A 175 -14.63 -22.47 3.03
N ARG A 176 -15.67 -22.03 2.31
CA ARG A 176 -16.37 -22.87 1.31
C ARG A 176 -15.44 -23.31 0.18
N ALA A 177 -14.58 -22.41 -0.30
CA ALA A 177 -13.64 -22.72 -1.37
C ALA A 177 -12.48 -23.61 -0.88
N MET A 178 -12.11 -23.52 0.40
CA MET A 178 -11.07 -24.37 1.00
C MET A 178 -11.40 -25.86 0.98
N VAL A 179 -12.70 -26.21 1.00
CA VAL A 179 -13.17 -27.59 0.84
C VAL A 179 -12.76 -28.17 -0.53
N HIS A 180 -12.79 -27.36 -1.58
CA HIS A 180 -12.47 -27.78 -2.94
C HIS A 180 -11.02 -27.53 -3.34
N ARG A 181 -10.35 -26.57 -2.68
CA ARG A 181 -8.95 -26.25 -2.92
C ARG A 181 -8.29 -25.85 -1.61
N SER A 182 -7.54 -26.78 -1.03
CA SER A 182 -6.85 -26.61 0.25
C SER A 182 -5.96 -25.37 0.27
N PHE A 183 -5.63 -24.88 1.48
CA PHE A 183 -4.72 -23.74 1.64
C PHE A 183 -3.38 -23.95 0.91
N ALA A 184 -2.79 -25.14 0.99
CA ALA A 184 -1.54 -25.47 0.28
C ALA A 184 -1.68 -25.34 -1.24
N ASN A 185 -2.79 -25.82 -1.82
CA ASN A 185 -3.04 -25.69 -3.25
C ASN A 185 -3.33 -24.25 -3.67
N GLN A 186 -3.99 -23.46 -2.81
CA GLN A 186 -4.16 -22.03 -3.02
C GLN A 186 -2.82 -21.30 -2.93
N LEU A 187 -1.93 -21.67 -2.00
CA LEU A 187 -0.60 -21.09 -1.92
C LEU A 187 0.17 -21.28 -3.24
N SER A 188 0.08 -22.46 -3.86
CA SER A 188 0.63 -22.68 -5.21
C SER A 188 -0.01 -21.80 -6.29
N ASP A 189 -1.30 -21.45 -6.16
CA ASP A 189 -1.95 -20.48 -7.06
C ASP A 189 -1.33 -19.08 -6.92
N TYR A 190 -1.08 -18.65 -5.67
CA TYR A 190 -0.49 -17.34 -5.38
C TYR A 190 1.00 -17.30 -5.74
N GLN A 191 1.71 -18.43 -5.67
CA GLN A 191 3.09 -18.55 -6.17
C GLN A 191 3.13 -18.30 -7.68
N PHE A 192 2.17 -18.84 -8.44
CA PHE A 192 2.05 -18.56 -9.88
C PHE A 192 1.77 -17.07 -10.16
N VAL A 193 0.91 -16.43 -9.35
CA VAL A 193 0.67 -14.98 -9.43
C VAL A 193 1.96 -14.19 -9.18
N ALA A 194 2.68 -14.51 -8.11
CA ALA A 194 3.93 -13.83 -7.75
C ALA A 194 5.00 -13.97 -8.84
N GLU A 195 5.17 -15.17 -9.39
CA GLU A 195 6.12 -15.42 -10.47
C GLU A 195 5.73 -14.68 -11.76
N THR A 196 4.44 -14.65 -12.11
CA THR A 196 3.94 -13.90 -13.26
C THR A 196 4.19 -12.40 -13.11
N LEU A 197 3.95 -11.85 -11.91
CA LEU A 197 4.25 -10.46 -11.59
C LEU A 197 5.75 -10.17 -11.70
N ARG A 198 6.62 -11.04 -11.19
CA ARG A 198 8.08 -10.91 -11.26
C ARG A 198 8.59 -10.91 -12.71
N ARG A 199 8.11 -11.83 -13.54
CA ARG A 199 8.47 -11.90 -14.98
C ARG A 199 8.07 -10.61 -15.71
N ARG A 200 6.88 -10.08 -15.43
CA ARG A 200 6.44 -8.78 -15.98
C ARG A 200 7.28 -7.61 -15.49
N LYS A 201 7.65 -7.57 -14.20
CA LYS A 201 8.60 -6.56 -13.67
C LYS A 201 9.97 -6.64 -14.36
N ARG A 202 10.47 -7.85 -14.68
CA ARG A 202 11.73 -8.05 -15.44
C ARG A 202 11.62 -7.60 -16.90
N GLN A 203 10.52 -7.90 -17.58
CA GLN A 203 10.27 -7.46 -18.97
C GLN A 203 10.04 -5.95 -19.08
N ARG A 204 9.48 -5.32 -18.03
CA ARG A 204 9.31 -3.86 -17.93
C ARG A 204 10.52 -3.13 -17.35
N LYS A 205 11.72 -3.75 -17.20
CA LYS A 205 12.96 -3.02 -16.86
C LYS A 205 13.39 -2.09 -18.02
N ARG A 206 12.60 -1.05 -18.26
CA ARG A 206 13.06 0.30 -18.57
C ARG A 206 13.48 0.95 -17.23
N PRO A 207 14.40 1.93 -17.23
CA PRO A 207 14.81 2.60 -16.00
C PRO A 207 13.59 3.26 -15.34
N VAL A 208 13.55 3.30 -14.01
CA VAL A 208 12.51 4.01 -13.24
C VAL A 208 12.66 5.50 -13.57
N SER A 209 11.88 5.98 -14.53
CA SER A 209 12.03 7.32 -15.14
C SER A 209 10.97 8.32 -14.64
N GLY A 210 10.41 8.14 -13.45
CA GLY A 210 9.47 9.10 -12.86
C GLY A 210 10.16 9.99 -11.83
N LYS A 211 10.02 11.32 -11.92
CA LYS A 211 10.48 12.25 -10.86
C LYS A 211 9.78 11.90 -9.53
N PRO A 212 10.46 11.92 -8.37
CA PRO A 212 9.82 11.69 -7.07
C PRO A 212 8.71 12.73 -6.79
N ARG A 213 7.66 12.35 -6.03
CA ARG A 213 6.67 13.32 -5.51
C ARG A 213 7.40 14.39 -4.68
N ALA A 214 6.88 15.61 -4.59
CA ALA A 214 7.54 16.72 -3.87
C ALA A 214 7.90 16.36 -2.41
N ASP A 215 6.98 15.72 -1.69
CA ASP A 215 7.19 15.26 -0.30
C ASP A 215 8.27 14.16 -0.20
N ALA A 216 8.28 13.25 -1.18
CA ALA A 216 9.30 12.20 -1.27
C ALA A 216 10.67 12.80 -1.62
N ALA A 217 10.73 13.78 -2.53
CA ALA A 217 11.95 14.52 -2.83
C ALA A 217 12.47 15.23 -1.58
N LYS A 218 11.60 15.95 -0.84
CA LYS A 218 11.96 16.61 0.42
C LYS A 218 12.46 15.62 1.47
N LEU A 219 11.82 14.45 1.59
CA LEU A 219 12.31 13.35 2.44
C LEU A 219 13.68 12.82 2.00
N GLY A 220 13.93 12.74 0.70
CA GLY A 220 15.25 12.42 0.16
C GLY A 220 16.32 13.42 0.59
N HIS A 221 16.00 14.73 0.53
CA HIS A 221 16.91 15.77 1.03
C HIS A 221 17.14 15.67 2.54
N VAL A 222 16.11 15.40 3.35
CA VAL A 222 16.25 15.16 4.80
C VAL A 222 17.15 13.94 5.06
N ALA A 223 16.89 12.82 4.39
CA ALA A 223 17.68 11.60 4.52
C ALA A 223 19.14 11.81 4.10
N ARG A 224 19.38 12.55 3.01
CA ARG A 224 20.72 12.95 2.59
C ARG A 224 21.42 13.76 3.67
N ARG A 225 20.79 14.80 4.24
CA ARG A 225 21.40 15.63 5.30
C ARG A 225 21.77 14.82 6.55
N ILE A 226 20.94 13.84 6.92
CA ILE A 226 21.23 12.94 8.02
C ILE A 226 22.45 12.06 7.68
N LEU A 227 22.51 11.51 6.47
CA LEU A 227 23.64 10.68 6.00
C LEU A 227 24.94 11.50 5.87
N GLU A 228 24.88 12.73 5.38
CA GLU A 228 26.02 13.65 5.30
C GLU A 228 26.60 13.97 6.69
N SER A 229 25.75 14.01 7.71
CA SER A 229 26.16 14.22 9.11
C SER A 229 26.73 12.95 9.76
N LYS A 230 26.79 11.84 9.02
CA LYS A 230 27.17 10.50 9.48
C LYS A 230 28.09 9.82 8.46
N PRO A 231 29.33 10.33 8.28
CA PRO A 231 30.28 9.82 7.28
C PRO A 231 30.66 8.34 7.48
N GLU A 232 30.61 7.85 8.73
CA GLU A 232 30.79 6.44 9.09
C GLU A 232 29.65 5.53 8.60
N GLY A 233 28.55 6.14 8.15
CA GLY A 233 27.32 5.46 7.77
C GLY A 233 26.40 5.20 8.96
N LEU A 234 25.18 4.78 8.65
CA LEU A 234 24.15 4.52 9.64
C LEU A 234 23.28 3.35 9.22
N SER A 235 22.65 2.68 10.18
CA SER A 235 21.75 1.57 9.86
C SER A 235 20.49 2.10 9.16
N TYR A 236 19.92 1.30 8.25
CA TYR A 236 18.62 1.59 7.63
C TYR A 236 17.55 1.89 8.70
N PHE A 237 17.60 1.14 9.80
CA PHE A 237 16.78 1.38 10.98
C PHE A 237 16.96 2.79 11.54
N ALA A 238 18.20 3.21 11.80
CA ALA A 238 18.53 4.52 12.35
C ALA A 238 18.07 5.65 11.43
N LEU A 239 18.22 5.51 10.11
CA LEU A 239 17.75 6.51 9.14
C LEU A 239 16.26 6.81 9.34
N HIS A 240 15.45 5.75 9.42
CA HIS A 240 14.02 5.86 9.64
C HIS A 240 13.67 6.55 10.96
N LYS A 241 14.43 6.28 12.03
CA LYS A 241 14.17 6.89 13.34
C LYS A 241 14.58 8.35 13.38
N LEU A 242 15.73 8.70 12.81
CA LEU A 242 16.19 10.09 12.74
C LEU A 242 15.29 10.95 11.86
N CYS A 243 14.86 10.46 10.69
CA CYS A 243 13.87 11.15 9.86
C CYS A 243 12.54 11.36 10.62
N PHE A 244 12.10 10.38 11.41
CA PHE A 244 10.87 10.48 12.19
C PHE A 244 10.97 11.51 13.32
N LEU A 245 12.12 11.55 14.00
CA LEU A 245 12.37 12.54 15.04
C LEU A 245 12.47 13.95 14.45
N ALA A 246 13.02 14.10 13.24
CA ALA A 246 13.05 15.39 12.54
C ALA A 246 11.64 15.87 12.17
N GLU A 247 10.78 14.95 11.70
CA GLU A 247 9.36 15.23 11.49
C GLU A 247 8.65 15.67 12.77
N LEU A 248 8.91 14.97 13.88
CA LEU A 248 8.31 15.31 15.17
C LEU A 248 8.78 16.66 15.68
N ALA A 249 10.08 16.96 15.58
CA ALA A 249 10.65 18.22 16.00
C ALA A 249 10.05 19.40 15.22
N SER A 250 9.91 19.27 13.90
CA SER A 250 9.26 20.29 13.05
C SER A 250 7.79 20.48 13.43
N LEU A 251 7.05 19.39 13.61
CA LEU A 251 5.63 19.41 13.99
C LEU A 251 5.40 20.04 15.37
N GLU A 252 6.27 19.76 16.34
CA GLU A 252 6.18 20.33 17.68
C GLU A 252 6.59 21.80 17.72
N ALA A 253 7.54 22.22 16.89
CA ALA A 253 8.02 23.61 16.83
C ALA A 253 7.08 24.54 16.04
N THR A 254 6.47 24.05 14.97
CA THR A 254 5.74 24.89 14.00
C THR A 254 4.26 24.54 13.85
N GLY A 255 3.84 23.37 14.31
CA GLY A 255 2.53 22.81 14.00
C GLY A 255 2.44 22.18 12.60
N GLU A 256 3.51 22.24 11.79
CA GLU A 256 3.55 21.68 10.44
C GLU A 256 4.54 20.51 10.32
N ARG A 257 4.25 19.58 9.41
CA ARG A 257 5.11 18.43 9.10
C ARG A 257 6.31 18.86 8.26
N LEU A 258 7.48 18.30 8.56
CA LEU A 258 8.74 18.60 7.86
C LEU A 258 8.66 18.21 6.38
N THR A 259 8.23 16.98 6.09
CA THR A 259 8.17 16.42 4.73
C THR A 259 6.75 16.07 4.32
N ASN A 260 5.84 15.92 5.30
CA ASN A 260 4.52 15.34 5.15
C ASN A 260 4.51 13.90 4.60
N ALA A 261 5.67 13.22 4.59
CA ALA A 261 5.77 11.86 4.14
C ALA A 261 5.01 10.90 5.05
N TYR A 262 4.52 9.80 4.45
CA TYR A 262 3.70 8.84 5.15
C TYR A 262 4.55 7.94 6.05
N VAL A 263 4.24 7.96 7.35
CA VAL A 263 4.94 7.20 8.38
C VAL A 263 4.00 6.15 8.97
N VAL A 264 4.39 4.89 8.84
CA VAL A 264 3.62 3.74 9.28
C VAL A 264 4.26 3.02 10.45
N ARG A 265 3.44 2.43 11.31
CA ARG A 265 3.88 1.58 12.41
C ARG A 265 4.33 0.21 11.87
N GLN A 266 5.62 -0.09 11.89
CA GLN A 266 6.16 -1.45 11.67
C GLN A 266 6.51 -2.11 13.00
N LYS A 267 6.82 -3.41 13.02
CA LYS A 267 7.22 -4.17 14.23
C LYS A 267 8.15 -3.41 15.16
N ASP A 268 9.17 -2.75 14.60
CA ASP A 268 10.20 -2.01 15.33
C ASP A 268 10.02 -0.48 15.30
N GLY A 269 8.78 0.00 15.20
CA GLY A 269 8.40 1.41 15.33
C GLY A 269 8.05 2.07 13.98
N PRO A 270 8.13 3.40 13.86
CA PRO A 270 7.74 4.13 12.65
C PRO A 270 8.72 3.90 11.49
N TYR A 271 8.19 3.75 10.28
CA TYR A 271 8.92 3.68 9.03
C TYR A 271 8.25 4.55 7.98
N PHE A 272 9.06 5.12 7.09
CA PHE A 272 8.59 5.94 5.97
C PHE A 272 8.38 5.04 4.77
N VAL A 273 7.22 5.11 4.13
CA VAL A 273 6.91 4.26 2.97
C VAL A 273 7.82 4.57 1.77
N ASP A 274 8.24 5.83 1.62
CA ASP A 274 9.05 6.26 0.48
C ASP A 274 10.56 6.03 0.66
N LEU A 275 11.06 5.85 1.88
CA LEU A 275 12.46 5.47 2.16
C LEU A 275 12.72 3.96 1.97
N HIS A 276 11.98 3.30 1.07
CA HIS A 276 12.19 1.89 0.78
C HIS A 276 13.54 1.65 0.08
N LEU A 277 14.25 0.56 0.41
CA LEU A 277 15.59 0.25 -0.16
C LEU A 277 15.64 0.29 -1.69
N ALA A 278 14.60 -0.19 -2.36
CA ALA A 278 14.52 -0.19 -3.82
C ALA A 278 14.38 1.22 -4.45
N LYS A 279 13.88 2.20 -3.68
CA LYS A 279 13.72 3.60 -4.11
C LYS A 279 14.89 4.48 -3.65
N LEU A 280 15.65 4.02 -2.66
CA LEU A 280 16.66 4.81 -1.97
C LEU A 280 17.72 5.41 -2.92
N PRO A 281 18.27 4.70 -3.93
CA PRO A 281 19.23 5.29 -4.86
C PRO A 281 18.67 6.42 -5.72
N GLN A 282 17.37 6.38 -6.00
CA GLN A 282 16.69 7.44 -6.74
C GLN A 282 16.39 8.64 -5.83
N LEU A 283 16.04 8.36 -4.57
CA LEU A 283 15.65 9.36 -3.58
C LEU A 283 16.84 10.11 -2.99
N VAL A 284 17.96 9.39 -2.79
CA VAL A 284 19.23 9.88 -2.29
C VAL A 284 20.33 9.44 -3.28
N PRO A 285 20.54 10.19 -4.36
CA PRO A 285 21.62 9.92 -5.30
C PRO A 285 22.97 9.80 -4.58
N GLY A 286 23.77 8.79 -4.93
CA GLY A 286 25.06 8.51 -4.30
C GLY A 286 25.00 7.69 -3.01
N VAL A 287 23.82 7.27 -2.56
CA VAL A 287 23.70 6.35 -1.40
C VAL A 287 24.24 4.96 -1.73
N MET A 288 25.10 4.46 -0.85
CA MET A 288 25.58 3.08 -0.84
C MET A 288 24.75 2.27 0.16
N VAL A 289 24.31 1.08 -0.27
CA VAL A 289 23.57 0.14 0.56
C VAL A 289 24.42 -1.12 0.72
N ARG A 290 24.76 -1.48 1.96
CA ARG A 290 25.60 -2.64 2.26
C ARG A 290 24.94 -3.51 3.33
N PRO A 291 24.63 -4.79 3.04
CA PRO A 291 24.21 -5.71 4.09
C PRO A 291 25.42 -6.06 4.97
N VAL A 292 25.26 -5.93 6.29
CA VAL A 292 26.28 -6.25 7.31
C VAL A 292 25.61 -7.11 8.40
N GLY A 293 25.85 -8.41 8.36
CA GLY A 293 25.14 -9.37 9.22
C GLY A 293 23.63 -9.34 8.96
N SER A 294 22.84 -9.13 10.01
CA SER A 294 21.39 -8.98 9.93
C SER A 294 20.92 -7.54 9.66
N LYS A 295 21.85 -6.57 9.58
CA LYS A 295 21.55 -5.15 9.39
C LYS A 295 21.84 -4.70 7.96
N VAL A 296 21.13 -3.66 7.54
CA VAL A 296 21.44 -2.92 6.30
C VAL A 296 22.09 -1.62 6.70
N MET A 297 23.32 -1.40 6.25
CA MET A 297 24.09 -0.18 6.48
C MET A 297 24.00 0.72 5.26
N LEU A 298 23.88 2.02 5.52
CA LEU A 298 23.79 3.08 4.54
C LEU A 298 24.97 4.04 4.70
N GLY A 299 25.51 4.53 3.60
CA GLY A 299 26.49 5.61 3.60
C GLY A 299 26.39 6.39 2.29
N LEU A 300 27.07 7.53 2.18
CA LEU A 300 27.21 8.24 0.91
C LEU A 300 28.56 7.88 0.29
N ALA A 301 28.58 7.67 -1.02
CA ALA A 301 29.84 7.60 -1.74
C ALA A 301 30.52 8.97 -1.66
N ASN A 302 31.83 9.00 -1.43
CA ASN A 302 32.64 10.20 -1.63
C ASN A 302 32.67 10.50 -3.13
N GLN A 303 31.64 11.18 -3.64
CA GLN A 303 31.67 11.66 -5.02
C GLN A 303 32.54 12.90 -5.08
N VAL A 304 33.77 12.71 -5.55
CA VAL A 304 34.55 13.76 -6.21
C VAL A 304 33.97 13.90 -7.61
N ASP A 305 32.81 14.54 -7.76
CA ASP A 305 32.18 14.75 -9.07
C ASP A 305 32.38 16.20 -9.52
N PHE A 306 33.31 16.39 -10.45
CA PHE A 306 33.72 17.69 -10.99
C PHE A 306 32.66 18.33 -11.90
N LEU A 307 31.55 17.66 -12.23
CA LEU A 307 30.65 18.07 -13.31
C LEU A 307 29.14 17.78 -13.14
N SER A 308 28.58 17.75 -11.93
CA SER A 308 27.11 17.70 -11.77
C SER A 308 26.54 19.03 -11.25
N LYS A 309 25.86 19.79 -12.12
CA LYS A 309 24.91 20.83 -11.72
C LYS A 309 23.75 20.15 -10.98
N GLU A 310 23.79 20.12 -9.65
CA GLU A 310 22.66 19.65 -8.84
C GLU A 310 21.45 20.58 -9.02
N PRO A 311 20.24 20.07 -9.31
CA PRO A 311 19.03 20.82 -9.06
C PRO A 311 18.74 20.78 -7.55
N THR A 312 19.26 21.77 -6.84
CA THR A 312 19.04 22.01 -5.41
C THR A 312 17.59 22.45 -5.18
N GLN A 313 16.69 21.51 -4.90
CA GLN A 313 15.54 21.86 -4.06
C GLN A 313 16.01 21.78 -2.60
N THR A 314 16.56 22.89 -2.12
CA THR A 314 17.09 23.02 -0.76
C THR A 314 15.95 22.97 0.26
N LEU A 315 16.19 22.26 1.37
CA LEU A 315 15.38 22.40 2.58
C LEU A 315 15.37 23.87 3.01
N SER A 316 14.26 24.35 3.59
CA SER A 316 14.26 25.70 4.15
C SER A 316 15.28 25.80 5.28
N ALA A 317 15.77 27.01 5.59
CA ALA A 317 16.72 27.20 6.69
C ALA A 317 16.18 26.65 8.04
N HIS A 318 14.86 26.76 8.24
CA HIS A 318 14.17 26.20 9.39
C HIS A 318 14.22 24.65 9.40
N ASP A 319 13.90 24.03 8.26
CA ASP A 319 13.94 22.58 8.10
C ASP A 319 15.35 22.02 8.29
N GLU A 320 16.37 22.70 7.76
CA GLU A 320 17.77 22.33 7.97
C GLU A 320 18.17 22.40 9.45
N ALA A 321 17.76 23.45 10.16
CA ALA A 321 18.03 23.59 11.58
C ALA A 321 17.37 22.48 12.41
N ALA A 322 16.12 22.11 12.07
CA ALA A 322 15.41 21.01 12.72
C ALA A 322 16.14 19.67 12.53
N VAL A 323 16.56 19.35 11.29
CA VAL A 323 17.33 18.13 11.00
C VAL A 323 18.65 18.12 11.75
N LYS A 324 19.41 19.23 11.74
CA LYS A 324 20.68 19.36 12.47
C LYS A 324 20.51 19.16 13.97
N ALA A 325 19.48 19.76 14.57
CA ALA A 325 19.20 19.60 16.01
C ALA A 325 18.88 18.14 16.37
N VAL A 326 18.12 17.44 15.52
CA VAL A 326 17.83 16.01 15.72
C VAL A 326 19.08 15.15 15.59
N VAL A 327 19.91 15.37 14.58
CA VAL A 327 21.16 14.60 14.42
C VAL A 327 22.11 14.88 15.58
N ALA A 328 22.28 16.13 15.99
CA ALA A 328 23.13 16.49 17.14
C ALA A 328 22.66 15.82 18.45
N LYS A 329 21.35 15.64 18.62
CA LYS A 329 20.78 15.08 19.85
C LYS A 329 20.70 13.55 19.85
N TYR A 330 20.46 12.92 18.70
CA TYR A 330 20.11 11.50 18.61
C TYR A 330 21.00 10.70 17.66
N GLY A 331 21.84 11.36 16.86
CA GLY A 331 22.60 10.73 15.78
C GLY A 331 23.61 9.67 16.23
N ASP A 332 24.15 9.78 17.45
CA ASP A 332 25.12 8.84 18.02
C ASP A 332 24.48 7.71 18.84
N MET A 333 23.15 7.71 18.97
CA MET A 333 22.44 6.67 19.72
C MET A 333 22.43 5.35 18.97
N ARG A 334 22.54 4.24 19.72
CA ARG A 334 22.37 2.90 19.16
C ARG A 334 20.92 2.66 18.73
N ASP A 335 20.71 1.67 17.86
CA ASP A 335 19.37 1.32 17.37
C ASP A 335 18.37 1.06 18.50
N GLU A 336 18.79 0.40 19.60
CA GLU A 336 17.93 0.12 20.75
C GLU A 336 17.52 1.40 21.50
N GLU A 337 18.43 2.37 21.60
CA GLU A 337 18.20 3.66 22.25
C GLU A 337 17.27 4.53 21.39
N LEU A 338 17.53 4.61 20.09
CA LEU A 338 16.66 5.26 19.11
C LEU A 338 15.25 4.66 19.12
N LYS A 339 15.15 3.32 19.16
CA LYS A 339 13.88 2.61 19.29
C LYS A 339 13.12 3.10 20.53
N ARG A 340 13.78 3.14 21.68
CA ARG A 340 13.16 3.58 22.95
C ARG A 340 12.68 5.04 22.85
N VAL A 341 13.51 5.95 22.37
CA VAL A 341 13.17 7.38 22.21
C VAL A 341 11.92 7.52 21.33
N VAL A 342 11.90 6.84 20.20
CA VAL A 342 10.80 6.93 19.25
C VAL A 342 9.50 6.33 19.80
N TYR A 343 9.56 5.21 20.52
CA TYR A 343 8.37 4.62 21.19
C TYR A 343 7.80 5.53 22.28
N LEU A 344 8.67 6.32 22.91
CA LEU A 344 8.29 7.32 23.89
C LEU A 344 7.80 8.64 23.27
N SER A 345 7.73 8.77 21.94
CA SER A 345 7.11 9.95 21.32
C SER A 345 5.59 10.02 21.58
N LYS A 346 5.04 11.24 21.60
CA LYS A 346 3.59 11.50 21.82
C LYS A 346 2.71 10.62 20.94
N TYR A 347 3.02 10.57 19.64
CA TYR A 347 2.23 9.87 18.64
C TYR A 347 2.37 8.35 18.72
N MET A 348 3.59 7.83 18.95
CA MET A 348 3.77 6.40 19.17
C MET A 348 3.05 5.94 20.44
N ARG A 349 3.17 6.66 21.57
CA ARG A 349 2.42 6.31 22.79
C ARG A 349 0.91 6.33 22.59
N ALA A 350 0.39 7.29 21.83
CA ALA A 350 -1.04 7.34 21.50
C ALA A 350 -1.47 6.10 20.70
N LEU A 351 -0.68 5.71 19.70
CA LEU A 351 -0.94 4.52 18.88
C LEU A 351 -0.84 3.23 19.70
N LEU A 352 0.23 3.05 20.48
CA LEU A 352 0.44 1.87 21.34
C LEU A 352 -0.67 1.70 22.40
N ARG A 353 -1.22 2.80 22.93
CA ARG A 353 -2.39 2.75 23.82
C ARG A 353 -3.63 2.23 23.12
N LYS A 354 -3.86 2.60 21.85
CA LYS A 354 -4.95 2.04 21.02
C LYS A 354 -4.73 0.56 20.70
N GLU A 355 -3.49 0.13 20.44
CA GLU A 355 -3.18 -1.30 20.26
C GLU A 355 -3.61 -2.10 21.50
N LYS A 356 -3.26 -1.59 22.69
CA LYS A 356 -3.59 -2.22 23.96
C LYS A 356 -5.10 -2.24 24.25
N SER A 357 -5.81 -1.14 24.01
CA SER A 357 -7.25 -1.07 24.29
C SER A 357 -8.08 -1.99 23.39
N ASN A 358 -7.63 -2.20 22.15
CA ASN A 358 -8.40 -2.94 21.15
C ASN A 358 -7.96 -4.40 21.01
N GLY A 359 -6.90 -4.83 21.72
CA GLY A 359 -6.36 -6.18 21.62
C GLY A 359 -5.83 -6.53 20.23
N ALA A 360 -5.46 -5.54 19.42
CA ALA A 360 -5.03 -5.70 18.03
C ALA A 360 -3.70 -4.97 17.79
N ASN A 361 -2.85 -5.51 16.93
CA ASN A 361 -1.68 -4.78 16.44
C ASN A 361 -2.14 -3.77 15.38
N PHE A 362 -1.56 -2.57 15.40
CA PHE A 362 -1.82 -1.53 14.41
C PHE A 362 -0.63 -1.44 13.46
N TYR A 363 -0.10 -2.59 13.05
CA TYR A 363 0.91 -2.59 12.02
C TYR A 363 0.35 -1.92 10.76
N ASN A 364 1.19 -1.09 10.18
CA ASN A 364 0.94 -0.25 9.02
C ASN A 364 -0.06 0.90 9.23
N ALA A 365 -0.58 1.11 10.44
CA ALA A 365 -1.34 2.30 10.75
C ALA A 365 -0.44 3.55 10.72
N ALA A 366 -1.02 4.69 10.32
CA ALA A 366 -0.35 5.98 10.35
C ALA A 366 0.08 6.34 11.77
N VAL A 367 1.34 6.72 11.94
CA VAL A 367 1.89 7.15 13.24
C VAL A 367 1.64 8.63 13.46
N LEU A 368 1.96 9.46 12.46
CA LEU A 368 1.81 10.91 12.53
C LEU A 368 0.52 11.35 11.81
N PRO A 369 -0.11 12.45 12.27
CA PRO A 369 -1.25 13.03 11.59
C PRO A 369 -0.84 13.46 10.18
N PHE A 370 -1.72 13.23 9.21
CA PHE A 370 -1.60 13.80 7.88
C PHE A 370 -2.19 15.21 7.95
N VAL A 371 -1.38 16.22 7.66
CA VAL A 371 -1.87 17.59 7.55
C VAL A 371 -2.18 17.83 6.08
N MET A 372 -3.45 18.01 5.75
CA MET A 372 -3.83 18.51 4.42
C MET A 372 -3.31 19.94 4.33
N LYS A 373 -2.37 20.21 3.42
CA LYS A 373 -2.10 21.59 3.05
C LYS A 373 -3.33 22.07 2.30
N ASP A 374 -4.07 23.01 2.90
CA ASP A 374 -5.09 23.75 2.17
C ASP A 374 -4.40 24.36 0.95
N SER A 375 -4.80 23.92 -0.23
CA SER A 375 -4.42 24.50 -1.50
C SER A 375 -5.01 25.92 -1.56
N ARG A 376 -4.21 26.91 -1.16
CA ARG A 376 -4.41 28.30 -1.57
C ARG A 376 -3.94 28.51 -3.00
#